data_AF-A0A3A5V1B7-F1
#
_entry.id   AF-A0A3A5V1B7-F1
#
_cell.length_a   1.000
_cell.length_b   1.000
_cell.length_c   1.000
_cell.angle_alpha   90.00
_cell.angle_beta   90.00
_cell.angle_gamma   90.00
#
_symmetry.space_group_name_H-M   'P 1'
#
loop_
_entity.id
_entity.type
_entity.pdbx_description
1 polymer ?
#
loop_
_entity_poly.entity_id
_entity_poly.type
_entity_poly.pdbx_seq_one_letter_code
_entity_poly.pdbx_strand_id
1 'polypeptide(L)'
;MVDPLTLGTSAGLGGFGVYLLNRYWKQRQARLRAQALLEKYSTRSQIGMHQGRMRLLVTMPQVGELPIAEREAWRERDEHRDRNFLELGLLQEIPENNEDEDSTPSEEQRRQELTSRTEWMDRFEPPLQKHAAVVSEEHVGSGVIIATEEDEEPEVNMDERLEREGGASGEVQISLAWDDYNDLDLHLFCPSGERIYFNNKKSECGGVLDVDMNVRPVSKTPVENVVWRQNAPLGTYKVGVHFYKHHRKRRTKRHCKFRLRVVTHGQTKEYLGSIKYGQAMQMVTSFSLADASHKS
;
A
#
# COMPACT_ATOMS: atom_id res chain seq x y z
N MET A 1 25.50 54.56 16.88
CA MET A 1 25.46 53.15 17.32
C MET A 1 24.11 52.61 16.92
N VAL A 2 24.06 51.71 15.95
CA VAL A 2 22.82 51.04 15.51
C VAL A 2 23.05 49.56 15.78
N ASP A 3 22.22 48.95 16.62
CA ASP A 3 22.34 47.56 17.05
C ASP A 3 22.10 46.58 15.89
N PRO A 4 22.92 45.55 15.70
CA PRO A 4 22.68 44.48 14.74
C PRO A 4 22.07 43.28 15.48
N LEU A 5 20.75 43.26 15.67
CA LEU A 5 20.09 42.10 16.29
C LEU A 5 18.64 41.91 15.80
N THR A 6 18.42 41.95 14.49
CA THR A 6 17.17 41.48 13.86
C THR A 6 17.44 40.99 12.44
N LEU A 7 18.13 39.86 12.32
CA LEU A 7 18.35 39.18 11.03
C LEU A 7 18.56 37.68 11.29
N GLY A 8 17.53 37.03 11.84
CA GLY A 8 17.59 35.59 12.13
C GLY A 8 16.25 34.84 12.11
N THR A 9 15.11 35.52 12.10
CA THR A 9 13.80 34.88 12.30
C THR A 9 12.85 34.89 11.09
N SER A 10 13.17 35.59 10.00
CA SER A 10 12.25 35.71 8.84
C SER A 10 12.42 34.63 7.76
N ALA A 11 13.60 33.99 7.64
CA ALA A 11 13.85 33.02 6.58
C ALA A 11 13.17 31.65 6.81
N GLY A 12 12.96 31.25 8.06
CA GLY A 12 12.32 29.97 8.40
C GLY A 12 10.80 29.95 8.13
N LEU A 13 10.12 31.09 8.31
CA LEU A 13 8.66 31.19 8.13
C LEU A 13 8.24 31.21 6.66
N GLY A 14 9.03 31.82 5.78
CA GLY A 14 8.74 31.85 4.34
C GLY A 14 8.85 30.48 3.68
N GLY A 15 9.93 29.74 3.97
CA GLY A 15 10.13 28.39 3.45
C GLY A 15 9.10 27.38 3.97
N PHE A 16 8.79 27.45 5.26
CA PHE A 16 7.77 26.60 5.89
C PHE A 16 6.37 26.91 5.37
N GLY A 17 6.02 28.18 5.20
CA GLY A 17 4.74 28.61 4.62
C GLY A 17 4.56 28.14 3.16
N VAL A 18 5.59 28.29 2.32
CA VAL A 18 5.57 27.80 0.93
C VAL A 18 5.47 26.28 0.87
N TYR A 19 6.18 25.57 1.76
CA TYR A 19 6.10 24.11 1.87
C TYR A 19 4.68 23.64 2.25
N LEU A 20 4.07 24.24 3.27
CA LEU A 20 2.71 23.92 3.69
C LEU A 20 1.69 24.23 2.60
N LEU A 21 1.85 25.37 1.90
CA LEU A 21 0.98 25.74 0.79
C LEU A 21 1.09 24.73 -0.36
N ASN A 22 2.30 24.35 -0.75
CA ASN A 22 2.53 23.34 -1.78
C ASN A 22 1.93 21.97 -1.39
N ARG A 23 2.10 21.56 -0.12
CA ARG A 23 1.48 20.33 0.42
C ARG A 23 -0.04 20.41 0.30
N TYR A 24 -0.65 21.53 0.70
CA TYR A 24 -2.08 21.75 0.60
C TYR A 24 -2.58 21.71 -0.85
N TRP A 25 -1.89 22.37 -1.78
CA TRP A 25 -2.24 22.36 -3.21
C TRP A 25 -2.17 20.96 -3.81
N LYS A 26 -1.10 20.20 -3.52
CA LYS A 26 -0.97 18.80 -3.96
C LYS A 26 -2.09 17.93 -3.41
N GLN A 27 -2.38 18.02 -2.12
CA GLN A 27 -3.49 17.29 -1.50
C GLN A 27 -4.84 17.65 -2.12
N ARG A 28 -5.08 18.94 -2.39
CA ARG A 28 -6.30 19.41 -3.04
C ARG A 28 -6.43 18.86 -4.47
N GLN A 29 -5.37 18.91 -5.28
CA GLN A 29 -5.42 18.35 -6.64
C GLN A 29 -5.63 16.84 -6.63
N ALA A 30 -4.98 16.11 -5.72
CA ALA A 30 -5.21 14.68 -5.56
C ALA A 30 -6.67 14.38 -5.20
N ARG A 31 -7.27 15.16 -4.28
CA ARG A 31 -8.70 15.04 -3.93
C ARG A 31 -9.62 15.33 -5.12
N LEU A 32 -9.37 16.41 -5.87
CA LEU A 32 -10.18 16.76 -7.04
C LEU A 32 -10.09 15.70 -8.14
N ARG A 33 -8.90 15.14 -8.40
CA ARG A 33 -8.72 14.03 -9.34
C ARG A 33 -9.44 12.78 -8.87
N ALA A 34 -9.32 12.42 -7.59
CA ALA A 34 -10.05 11.30 -7.01
C ALA A 34 -11.57 11.49 -7.19
N GLN A 35 -12.09 12.69 -6.92
CA GLN A 35 -13.51 13.02 -7.14
C GLN A 35 -13.92 12.89 -8.61
N ALA A 36 -13.15 13.43 -9.55
CA ALA A 36 -13.45 13.34 -10.98
C ALA A 36 -13.40 11.88 -11.49
N LEU A 37 -12.45 11.08 -10.99
CA LEU A 37 -12.35 9.67 -11.32
C LEU A 37 -13.51 8.86 -10.70
N LEU A 38 -13.92 9.17 -9.47
CA LEU A 38 -15.09 8.57 -8.86
C LEU A 38 -16.36 8.91 -9.65
N GLU A 39 -16.51 10.15 -10.10
CA GLU A 39 -17.65 10.56 -10.93
C GLU A 39 -17.65 9.85 -12.29
N LYS A 40 -16.48 9.72 -12.93
CA LYS A 40 -16.34 9.07 -14.23
C LYS A 40 -16.50 7.54 -14.15
N TYR A 41 -15.99 6.92 -13.09
CA TYR A 41 -15.77 5.48 -13.01
C TYR A 41 -16.37 4.80 -11.79
N SER A 42 -17.27 5.44 -11.02
CA SER A 42 -17.97 4.72 -9.95
C SER A 42 -18.83 3.62 -10.55
N THR A 43 -18.25 2.44 -10.72
CA THR A 43 -18.91 1.26 -11.30
C THR A 43 -19.72 0.54 -10.23
N ARG A 44 -19.35 0.68 -8.95
CA ARG A 44 -20.08 0.11 -7.82
C ARG A 44 -20.11 1.11 -6.67
N SER A 45 -21.34 1.55 -6.36
CA SER A 45 -21.64 2.24 -5.12
C SER A 45 -22.47 1.33 -4.23
N GLN A 46 -22.03 1.13 -3.00
CA GLN A 46 -22.81 0.44 -1.98
C GLN A 46 -23.17 1.44 -0.89
N ILE A 47 -24.44 1.42 -0.50
CA ILE A 47 -24.95 2.26 0.57
C ILE A 47 -25.26 1.33 1.74
N GLY A 48 -24.65 1.61 2.89
CA GLY A 48 -24.83 0.83 4.11
C GLY A 48 -25.04 1.74 5.32
N MET A 49 -25.71 1.23 6.35
CA MET A 49 -25.85 1.95 7.61
C MET A 49 -24.68 1.59 8.54
N HIS A 50 -23.92 2.59 8.97
CA HIS A 50 -22.80 2.42 9.90
C HIS A 50 -22.92 3.42 11.04
N GLN A 51 -22.97 2.94 12.29
CA GLN A 51 -23.15 3.76 13.49
C GLN A 51 -24.33 4.76 13.38
N GLY A 52 -25.45 4.32 12.79
CA GLY A 52 -26.65 5.15 12.60
C GLY A 52 -26.55 6.21 11.50
N ARG A 53 -25.47 6.22 10.70
CA ARG A 53 -25.32 7.10 9.52
C ARG A 53 -25.24 6.29 8.25
N MET A 54 -25.78 6.84 7.16
CA MET A 54 -25.69 6.22 5.85
C MET A 54 -24.31 6.48 5.26
N ARG A 55 -23.55 5.42 4.97
CA ARG A 55 -22.23 5.49 4.34
C ARG A 55 -22.32 5.02 2.91
N LEU A 56 -21.63 5.73 2.04
CA LEU A 56 -21.44 5.41 0.64
C LEU A 56 -20.01 4.87 0.46
N LEU A 57 -19.91 3.61 0.05
CA LEU A 57 -18.66 2.99 -0.41
C LEU A 57 -18.62 3.06 -1.93
N VAL A 58 -17.57 3.65 -2.49
CA VAL A 58 -17.33 3.67 -3.93
C VAL A 58 -16.00 2.99 -4.22
N THR A 59 -16.01 1.93 -5.02
CA THR A 59 -14.78 1.25 -5.45
C THR A 59 -14.43 1.62 -6.87
N MET A 60 -13.14 1.83 -7.15
CA MET A 60 -12.63 2.06 -8.50
C MET A 60 -12.61 0.75 -9.31
N PRO A 61 -12.74 0.84 -10.64
CA PRO A 61 -12.71 -0.33 -11.50
C PRO A 61 -11.32 -0.97 -11.55
N GLN A 62 -11.30 -2.25 -11.90
CA GLN A 62 -10.07 -2.94 -12.32
C GLN A 62 -9.77 -2.62 -13.79
N VAL A 63 -8.49 -2.69 -14.19
CA VAL A 63 -8.10 -2.42 -15.58
C VAL A 63 -8.85 -3.30 -16.60
N GLY A 64 -9.27 -4.51 -16.22
CA GLY A 64 -10.05 -5.39 -17.08
C GLY A 64 -11.46 -4.86 -17.41
N GLU A 65 -11.99 -3.97 -16.58
CA GLU A 65 -13.33 -3.36 -16.73
C GLU A 65 -13.29 -2.07 -17.57
N LEU A 66 -12.10 -1.58 -17.95
CA LEU A 66 -11.94 -0.34 -18.70
C LEU A 66 -12.10 -0.55 -20.23
N PRO A 67 -12.53 0.49 -20.98
CA PRO A 67 -12.44 0.50 -22.45
C PRO A 67 -11.02 0.28 -22.95
N ILE A 68 -10.85 -0.32 -24.14
CA ILE A 68 -9.55 -0.72 -24.70
C ILE A 68 -8.53 0.43 -24.69
N ALA A 69 -8.91 1.62 -25.19
CA ALA A 69 -8.01 2.78 -25.22
C ALA A 69 -7.52 3.21 -23.83
N GLU A 70 -8.35 3.05 -22.80
CA GLU A 70 -7.97 3.39 -21.42
C GLU A 70 -7.09 2.31 -20.78
N ARG A 71 -7.24 1.06 -21.22
CA ARG A 71 -6.34 -0.04 -20.82
C ARG A 71 -4.93 0.18 -21.36
N GLU A 72 -4.81 0.65 -22.60
CA GLU A 72 -3.52 1.00 -23.21
C GLU A 72 -2.88 2.17 -22.45
N ALA A 73 -3.62 3.24 -22.19
CA ALA A 73 -3.12 4.36 -21.39
C ALA A 73 -2.73 3.94 -19.96
N TRP A 74 -3.43 2.97 -19.36
CA TRP A 74 -3.04 2.40 -18.07
C TRP A 74 -1.72 1.64 -18.16
N ARG A 75 -1.50 0.83 -19.20
CA ARG A 75 -0.24 0.09 -19.41
C ARG A 75 0.95 1.04 -19.53
N GLU A 76 0.81 2.13 -20.28
CA GLU A 76 1.87 3.15 -20.39
C GLU A 76 2.23 3.76 -19.03
N ARG A 77 1.23 4.02 -18.18
CA ARG A 77 1.46 4.50 -16.80
C ARG A 77 2.10 3.43 -15.92
N ASP A 78 1.75 2.16 -16.10
CA ASP A 78 2.34 1.03 -15.38
C ASP A 78 3.81 0.84 -15.75
N GLU A 79 4.13 0.83 -17.03
CA GLU A 79 5.52 0.79 -17.51
C GLU A 79 6.32 2.02 -17.05
N HIS A 80 5.68 3.19 -16.97
CA HIS A 80 6.30 4.37 -16.39
C HIS A 80 6.62 4.19 -14.90
N ARG A 81 5.73 3.55 -14.12
CA ARG A 81 6.02 3.20 -12.72
C ARG A 81 7.20 2.24 -12.62
N ASP A 82 7.25 1.21 -13.45
CA ASP A 82 8.38 0.27 -13.51
C ASP A 82 9.70 0.97 -13.86
N ARG A 83 9.72 1.81 -14.90
CA ARG A 83 10.91 2.60 -15.25
C ARG A 83 11.32 3.52 -14.12
N ASN A 84 10.37 4.21 -13.50
CA ASN A 84 10.65 5.11 -12.38
C ASN A 84 11.25 4.34 -11.17
N PHE A 85 10.76 3.14 -10.87
CA PHE A 85 11.29 2.29 -9.80
C PHE A 85 12.75 1.92 -10.05
N LEU A 86 13.08 1.52 -11.29
CA LEU A 86 14.43 1.16 -11.70
C LEU A 86 15.38 2.36 -11.74
N GLU A 87 14.96 3.50 -12.30
CA GLU A 87 15.75 4.74 -12.35
C GLU A 87 16.10 5.28 -10.96
N LEU A 88 15.25 5.03 -9.97
CA LEU A 88 15.48 5.40 -8.58
C LEU A 88 16.37 4.39 -7.82
N GLY A 89 16.82 3.32 -8.48
CA GLY A 89 17.70 2.32 -7.90
C GLY A 89 17.06 1.52 -6.76
N LEU A 90 15.73 1.40 -6.75
CA LEU A 90 14.98 0.79 -5.65
C LEU A 90 14.97 -0.74 -5.70
N LEU A 91 15.42 -1.35 -6.79
CA LEU A 91 15.55 -2.80 -6.90
C LEU A 91 16.73 -3.27 -6.04
N GLN A 92 16.44 -4.09 -5.03
CA GLN A 92 17.47 -4.71 -4.20
C GLN A 92 18.23 -5.78 -5.00
N GLU A 93 19.56 -5.78 -4.90
CA GLU A 93 20.39 -6.82 -5.48
C GLU A 93 20.20 -8.13 -4.69
N ILE A 94 20.12 -9.24 -5.41
CA ILE A 94 20.14 -10.58 -4.81
C ILE A 94 21.59 -11.07 -4.89
N PRO A 95 22.31 -11.22 -3.76
CA PRO A 95 23.71 -11.67 -3.79
C PRO A 95 23.85 -13.03 -4.47
N GLU A 96 24.90 -13.23 -5.27
CA GLU A 96 25.13 -14.45 -6.06
C GLU A 96 25.66 -15.66 -5.25
N ASN A 97 26.13 -15.46 -4.01
CA ASN A 97 26.93 -16.48 -3.29
C ASN A 97 26.19 -17.79 -2.96
N ASN A 98 26.75 -18.95 -3.28
CA ASN A 98 26.13 -20.29 -3.13
C ASN A 98 26.06 -20.84 -1.67
N GLU A 99 25.67 -20.05 -0.67
CA GLU A 99 25.49 -20.57 0.70
C GLU A 99 24.16 -21.33 0.88
N ASP A 100 24.20 -22.38 1.70
CA ASP A 100 23.14 -23.38 1.88
C ASP A 100 21.78 -22.78 2.27
N GLU A 101 20.85 -22.76 1.31
CA GLU A 101 19.48 -22.18 1.38
C GLU A 101 18.58 -22.74 2.50
N ASP A 102 18.97 -23.83 3.16
CA ASP A 102 18.19 -24.52 4.21
C ASP A 102 18.83 -24.41 5.61
N SER A 103 19.97 -23.72 5.73
CA SER A 103 20.57 -23.47 7.04
C SER A 103 19.76 -22.43 7.81
N THR A 104 19.57 -22.66 9.12
CA THR A 104 18.91 -21.66 9.96
C THR A 104 19.88 -20.50 10.14
N PRO A 105 19.52 -19.26 9.78
CA PRO A 105 20.47 -18.14 9.87
C PRO A 105 20.98 -17.99 11.30
N SER A 106 22.29 -17.81 11.45
CA SER A 106 22.91 -17.52 12.75
C SER A 106 22.39 -16.20 13.32
N GLU A 107 22.54 -15.99 14.63
CA GLU A 107 22.16 -14.70 15.24
C GLU A 107 22.93 -13.53 14.61
N GLU A 108 24.19 -13.74 14.26
CA GLU A 108 25.03 -12.74 13.59
C GLU A 108 24.51 -12.40 12.19
N GLN A 109 24.18 -13.41 11.38
CA GLN A 109 23.57 -13.20 10.06
C GLN A 109 22.25 -12.43 10.19
N ARG A 110 21.42 -12.75 11.20
CA ARG A 110 20.17 -12.01 11.46
C ARG A 110 20.41 -10.54 11.81
N ARG A 111 21.44 -10.24 12.61
CA ARG A 111 21.80 -8.86 12.96
C ARG A 111 22.27 -8.10 11.72
N GLN A 112 23.12 -8.73 10.91
CA GLN A 112 23.61 -8.15 9.66
C GLN A 112 22.47 -7.84 8.69
N GLU A 113 21.49 -8.73 8.50
CA GLU A 113 20.33 -8.46 7.65
C GLU A 113 19.50 -7.25 8.11
N LEU A 114 19.30 -7.10 9.43
CA LEU A 114 18.60 -5.95 9.99
C LEU A 114 19.39 -4.66 9.78
N THR A 115 20.70 -4.68 10.01
CA THR A 115 21.59 -3.55 9.74
C THR A 115 21.56 -3.16 8.26
N SER A 116 21.67 -4.12 7.33
CA SER A 116 21.59 -3.85 5.90
C SER A 116 20.24 -3.26 5.49
N ARG A 117 19.13 -3.71 6.10
CA ARG A 117 17.81 -3.09 5.88
C ARG A 117 17.80 -1.63 6.34
N THR A 118 18.31 -1.34 7.54
CA THR A 118 18.38 0.03 8.07
C THR A 118 19.25 0.93 7.19
N GLU A 119 20.44 0.48 6.79
CA GLU A 119 21.34 1.24 5.92
C GLU A 119 20.74 1.49 4.53
N TRP A 120 20.02 0.50 3.99
CA TRP A 120 19.28 0.67 2.73
C TRP A 120 18.21 1.74 2.90
N MET A 121 17.41 1.70 3.98
CA MET A 121 16.38 2.70 4.24
C MET A 121 16.95 4.11 4.40
N ASP A 122 18.05 4.29 5.14
CA ASP A 122 18.69 5.59 5.33
C ASP A 122 19.12 6.22 3.99
N ARG A 123 19.53 5.39 3.03
CA ARG A 123 19.93 5.84 1.69
C ARG A 123 18.75 6.05 0.74
N PHE A 124 17.77 5.15 0.77
CA PHE A 124 16.73 5.04 -0.25
C PHE A 124 15.35 5.54 0.17
N GLU A 125 15.17 6.03 1.41
CA GLU A 125 13.91 6.62 1.86
C GLU A 125 13.43 7.76 0.94
N PRO A 126 14.23 8.77 0.55
CA PRO A 126 13.75 9.82 -0.36
C PRO A 126 13.36 9.30 -1.76
N PRO A 127 14.16 8.46 -2.44
CA PRO A 127 13.74 7.77 -3.66
C PRO A 127 12.46 6.95 -3.49
N LEU A 128 12.32 6.19 -2.39
CA LEU A 128 11.15 5.38 -2.10
C LEU A 128 9.88 6.23 -1.98
N GLN A 129 9.98 7.39 -1.32
CA GLN A 129 8.87 8.34 -1.21
C GLN A 129 8.52 8.99 -2.55
N LYS A 130 9.52 9.29 -3.38
CA LYS A 130 9.29 9.80 -4.75
C LYS A 130 8.54 8.77 -5.59
N HIS A 131 8.95 7.50 -5.54
CA HIS A 131 8.26 6.43 -6.26
C HIS A 131 6.83 6.23 -5.74
N ALA A 132 6.65 6.22 -4.42
CA ALA A 132 5.34 6.10 -3.79
C ALA A 132 4.38 7.22 -4.20
N ALA A 133 4.88 8.45 -4.36
CA ALA A 133 4.07 9.55 -4.86
C ALA A 133 3.54 9.27 -6.27
N VAL A 134 4.38 8.78 -7.20
CA VAL A 134 3.96 8.38 -8.56
C VAL A 134 2.93 7.26 -8.52
N VAL A 135 3.17 6.22 -7.73
CA VAL A 135 2.23 5.09 -7.57
C VAL A 135 0.89 5.57 -7.01
N SER A 136 0.90 6.48 -6.05
CA SER A 136 -0.29 7.05 -5.42
C SER A 136 -1.14 7.90 -6.37
N GLU A 137 -0.67 8.25 -7.56
CA GLU A 137 -1.51 8.92 -8.57
C GLU A 137 -2.50 7.95 -9.23
N GLU A 138 -2.19 6.65 -9.23
CA GLU A 138 -3.08 5.64 -9.77
C GLU A 138 -4.29 5.41 -8.85
N HIS A 139 -5.44 5.16 -9.47
CA HIS A 139 -6.68 4.85 -8.78
C HIS A 139 -7.33 3.59 -9.35
N VAL A 140 -7.05 3.27 -10.61
CA VAL A 140 -7.54 2.06 -11.27
C VAL A 140 -6.77 0.88 -10.70
N GLY A 141 -7.51 -0.16 -10.30
CA GLY A 141 -6.90 -1.40 -9.85
C GLY A 141 -6.13 -2.09 -10.97
N SER A 142 -5.06 -2.78 -10.62
CA SER A 142 -4.08 -3.32 -11.55
C SER A 142 -4.53 -4.50 -12.41
N GLY A 143 -5.83 -4.85 -12.39
CA GLY A 143 -6.37 -5.99 -13.12
C GLY A 143 -6.34 -7.28 -12.35
N VAL A 144 -6.20 -7.21 -11.02
CA VAL A 144 -6.43 -8.36 -10.14
C VAL A 144 -7.86 -8.86 -10.29
N ILE A 145 -8.04 -10.17 -10.13
CA ILE A 145 -9.36 -10.79 -10.18
C ILE A 145 -10.05 -10.50 -8.86
N ILE A 146 -11.31 -10.04 -8.91
CA ILE A 146 -12.14 -9.95 -7.70
C ILE A 146 -12.65 -11.35 -7.44
N ALA A 147 -12.30 -11.93 -6.29
CA ALA A 147 -12.71 -13.29 -5.97
C ALA A 147 -14.25 -13.38 -5.90
N THR A 148 -14.79 -14.41 -6.52
CA THR A 148 -16.20 -14.80 -6.47
C THR A 148 -16.36 -16.08 -5.65
N GLU A 149 -17.59 -16.44 -5.31
CA GLU A 149 -17.90 -17.69 -4.60
C GLU A 149 -17.41 -18.95 -5.36
N GLU A 150 -17.20 -18.84 -6.68
CA GLU A 150 -16.74 -19.94 -7.54
C GLU A 150 -15.21 -20.08 -7.59
N ASP A 151 -14.45 -19.10 -7.11
CA ASP A 151 -12.97 -19.09 -7.14
C ASP A 151 -12.34 -19.90 -5.97
N GLU A 152 -12.87 -21.10 -5.72
CA GLU A 152 -12.48 -22.09 -4.69
C GLU A 152 -11.06 -22.68 -4.86
N GLU A 153 -10.02 -21.92 -5.22
CA GLU A 153 -8.65 -22.39 -4.90
C GLU A 153 -8.53 -22.47 -3.37
N PRO A 154 -7.88 -23.52 -2.81
CA PRO A 154 -7.95 -23.86 -1.39
C PRO A 154 -7.75 -22.59 -0.58
N GLU A 155 -8.78 -22.22 0.17
CA GLU A 155 -8.86 -20.93 0.85
C GLU A 155 -7.52 -20.64 1.52
N VAL A 156 -6.79 -19.65 1.02
CA VAL A 156 -5.81 -18.94 1.85
C VAL A 156 -6.62 -18.44 3.03
N ASN A 157 -6.56 -19.18 4.14
CA ASN A 157 -7.38 -18.92 5.30
C ASN A 157 -6.82 -17.67 6.00
N MET A 158 -7.31 -16.51 5.55
CA MET A 158 -6.89 -15.20 6.02
C MET A 158 -7.15 -15.07 7.53
N ASP A 159 -8.29 -15.58 8.00
CA ASP A 159 -8.70 -15.46 9.40
C ASP A 159 -7.80 -16.29 10.32
N GLU A 160 -7.52 -17.54 9.97
CA GLU A 160 -6.56 -18.37 10.72
C GLU A 160 -5.16 -17.74 10.78
N ARG A 161 -4.71 -17.12 9.67
CA ARG A 161 -3.41 -16.43 9.66
C ARG A 161 -3.43 -15.20 10.54
N LEU A 162 -4.46 -14.38 10.45
CA LEU A 162 -4.59 -13.18 11.28
C LEU A 162 -4.66 -13.53 12.76
N GLU A 163 -5.45 -14.53 13.14
CA GLU A 163 -5.55 -15.00 14.51
C GLU A 163 -4.19 -15.51 15.02
N ARG A 164 -3.50 -16.33 14.22
CA ARG A 164 -2.18 -16.88 14.56
C ARG A 164 -1.14 -15.79 14.83
N GLU A 165 -1.17 -14.71 14.05
CA GLU A 165 -0.19 -13.61 14.16
C GLU A 165 -0.69 -12.44 15.04
N GLY A 166 -1.90 -12.55 15.62
CA GLY A 166 -2.47 -11.54 16.51
C GLY A 166 -2.97 -10.27 15.82
N GLY A 167 -3.33 -10.36 14.55
CA GLY A 167 -3.91 -9.24 13.78
C GLY A 167 -5.28 -8.82 14.32
N ALA A 168 -5.49 -7.51 14.47
CA ALA A 168 -6.77 -7.00 14.95
C ALA A 168 -7.78 -6.80 13.81
N SER A 169 -9.05 -6.84 14.18
CA SER A 169 -10.18 -6.49 13.31
C SER A 169 -10.69 -5.07 13.58
N GLY A 170 -11.36 -4.50 12.58
CA GLY A 170 -11.86 -3.13 12.67
C GLY A 170 -12.90 -2.74 11.63
N GLU A 171 -13.33 -1.47 11.71
CA GLU A 171 -14.27 -0.84 10.79
C GLU A 171 -13.76 -0.82 9.34
N VAL A 172 -12.46 -0.53 9.18
CA VAL A 172 -11.74 -0.66 7.92
C VAL A 172 -10.50 -1.52 8.18
N GLN A 173 -10.39 -2.64 7.46
CA GLN A 173 -9.29 -3.59 7.61
C GLN A 173 -8.84 -4.06 6.23
N ILE A 174 -7.53 -4.08 6.01
CA ILE A 174 -6.93 -4.53 4.77
C ILE A 174 -5.89 -5.58 5.14
N SER A 175 -6.04 -6.79 4.61
CA SER A 175 -5.15 -7.91 4.93
C SER A 175 -4.59 -8.52 3.65
N LEU A 176 -3.29 -8.80 3.64
CA LEU A 176 -2.56 -9.38 2.51
C LEU A 176 -2.02 -10.74 2.93
N ALA A 177 -2.26 -11.80 2.15
CA ALA A 177 -1.72 -13.13 2.41
C ALA A 177 -1.14 -13.76 1.14
N TRP A 178 -0.07 -14.54 1.29
CA TRP A 178 0.60 -15.23 0.19
C TRP A 178 1.21 -16.55 0.66
N ASP A 179 1.61 -17.39 -0.29
CA ASP A 179 2.15 -18.74 -0.02
C ASP A 179 3.60 -18.88 -0.46
N ASP A 180 4.45 -18.02 0.10
CA ASP A 180 5.89 -17.98 -0.16
C ASP A 180 6.63 -17.41 1.06
N TYR A 181 7.91 -17.69 1.19
CA TYR A 181 8.78 -17.07 2.20
C TYR A 181 9.21 -15.66 1.85
N ASN A 182 9.00 -15.24 0.61
CA ASN A 182 9.29 -13.88 0.13
C ASN A 182 8.63 -12.79 0.98
N ASP A 183 9.25 -11.60 0.97
CA ASP A 183 8.78 -10.40 1.64
C ASP A 183 7.87 -9.61 0.69
N LEU A 184 6.55 -9.72 0.91
CA LEU A 184 5.57 -8.86 0.25
C LEU A 184 5.08 -7.81 1.25
N ASP A 185 5.17 -6.55 0.86
CA ASP A 185 4.72 -5.42 1.68
C ASP A 185 3.33 -4.93 1.24
N LEU A 186 2.48 -4.68 2.22
CA LEU A 186 1.24 -3.94 2.11
C LEU A 186 1.50 -2.44 2.28
N HIS A 187 1.12 -1.67 1.27
CA HIS A 187 1.14 -0.22 1.30
C HIS A 187 -0.28 0.33 1.28
N LEU A 188 -0.56 1.27 2.17
CA LEU A 188 -1.87 1.91 2.23
C LEU A 188 -1.73 3.43 2.22
N PHE A 189 -2.22 4.07 1.17
CA PHE A 189 -2.32 5.52 1.10
C PHE A 189 -3.66 5.94 1.71
N CYS A 190 -3.58 6.64 2.83
CA CYS A 190 -4.71 7.02 3.66
C CYS A 190 -5.41 8.28 3.12
N PRO A 191 -6.67 8.53 3.50
CA PRO A 191 -7.36 9.78 3.17
C PRO A 191 -6.65 11.06 3.67
N SER A 192 -5.84 10.95 4.73
CA SER A 192 -4.98 12.05 5.23
C SER A 192 -3.87 12.43 4.25
N GLY A 193 -3.53 11.54 3.31
CA GLY A 193 -2.39 11.64 2.41
C GLY A 193 -1.12 10.97 2.96
N GLU A 194 -1.15 10.42 4.17
CA GLU A 194 -0.06 9.59 4.70
C GLU A 194 -0.05 8.20 4.07
N ARG A 195 1.13 7.58 4.05
CA ARG A 195 1.31 6.18 3.64
C ARG A 195 1.61 5.33 4.86
N ILE A 196 0.80 4.30 5.09
CA ILE A 196 1.11 3.21 6.03
C ILE A 196 1.88 2.14 5.26
N TYR A 197 3.01 1.71 5.82
CA TYR A 197 3.88 0.63 5.33
C TYR A 197 4.89 0.27 6.43
N PHE A 198 5.78 -0.69 6.18
CA PHE A 198 6.72 -1.18 7.21
C PHE A 198 7.53 -0.07 7.92
N ASN A 199 7.92 1.01 7.23
CA ASN A 199 8.71 2.12 7.81
C ASN A 199 7.85 3.29 8.32
N ASN A 200 6.52 3.21 8.16
CA ASN A 200 5.57 4.11 8.80
C ASN A 200 4.31 3.33 9.18
N LYS A 201 4.37 2.59 10.29
CA LYS A 201 3.32 1.63 10.66
C LYS A 201 2.05 2.27 11.23
N LYS A 202 2.08 3.56 11.59
CA LYS A 202 0.95 4.26 12.21
C LYS A 202 0.72 5.56 11.48
N SER A 203 -0.50 5.82 11.03
CA SER A 203 -0.88 7.12 10.48
C SER A 203 -1.49 8.03 11.55
N GLU A 204 -1.36 9.34 11.36
CA GLU A 204 -2.04 10.33 12.20
C GLU A 204 -3.56 10.19 12.12
N CYS A 205 -4.09 9.65 11.03
CA CYS A 205 -5.51 9.35 10.89
C CYS A 205 -5.95 8.00 11.49
N GLY A 206 -5.13 7.40 12.36
CA GLY A 206 -5.53 6.29 13.24
C GLY A 206 -5.37 4.88 12.67
N GLY A 207 -4.83 4.74 11.46
CA GLY A 207 -4.59 3.43 10.84
C GLY A 207 -3.28 2.83 11.35
N VAL A 208 -3.25 1.51 11.52
CA VAL A 208 -2.08 0.80 12.05
C VAL A 208 -1.79 -0.45 11.23
N LEU A 209 -0.56 -0.61 10.74
CA LEU A 209 0.01 -1.89 10.30
C LEU A 209 0.38 -2.68 11.55
N ASP A 210 -0.50 -3.57 11.99
CA ASP A 210 -0.35 -4.32 13.23
C ASP A 210 0.27 -5.71 13.03
N VAL A 211 0.18 -6.25 11.82
CA VAL A 211 0.92 -7.44 11.38
C VAL A 211 1.74 -7.12 10.13
N ASP A 212 3.03 -7.39 10.21
CA ASP A 212 4.04 -7.26 9.15
C ASP A 212 4.91 -8.51 9.24
N MET A 213 4.89 -9.31 8.18
CA MET A 213 5.49 -10.64 8.16
C MET A 213 6.51 -10.78 7.06
N ASN A 214 7.42 -11.71 7.29
CA ASN A 214 8.45 -12.08 6.33
C ASN A 214 9.51 -11.02 6.01
N VAL A 215 9.67 -9.97 6.83
CA VAL A 215 10.94 -9.19 6.89
C VAL A 215 12.18 -10.12 6.91
N ARG A 216 12.03 -11.27 7.58
CA ARG A 216 12.89 -12.45 7.48
C ARG A 216 12.06 -13.65 7.03
N PRO A 217 12.59 -14.63 6.29
CA PRO A 217 11.80 -15.72 5.69
C PRO A 217 11.34 -16.77 6.71
N VAL A 218 10.45 -16.40 7.62
CA VAL A 218 10.04 -17.20 8.78
C VAL A 218 8.82 -18.09 8.49
N SER A 219 7.89 -17.64 7.65
CA SER A 219 6.63 -18.36 7.37
C SER A 219 6.41 -18.59 5.87
N LYS A 220 5.86 -19.76 5.51
CA LYS A 220 5.35 -20.03 4.14
C LYS A 220 3.92 -19.57 3.93
N THR A 221 3.22 -19.25 5.01
CA THR A 221 1.83 -18.79 4.99
C THR A 221 1.70 -17.44 5.69
N PRO A 222 2.50 -16.43 5.29
CA PRO A 222 2.49 -15.10 5.89
C PRO A 222 1.17 -14.36 5.67
N VAL A 223 1.00 -13.31 6.49
CA VAL A 223 -0.07 -12.33 6.39
C VAL A 223 0.45 -10.95 6.83
N GLU A 224 -0.03 -9.88 6.21
CA GLU A 224 0.07 -8.52 6.74
C GLU A 224 -1.33 -7.94 6.97
N ASN A 225 -1.43 -6.98 7.88
CA ASN A 225 -2.71 -6.39 8.24
C ASN A 225 -2.59 -4.91 8.60
N VAL A 226 -3.40 -4.08 7.95
CA VAL A 226 -3.62 -2.68 8.31
C VAL A 226 -5.06 -2.50 8.78
N VAL A 227 -5.26 -1.85 9.92
CA VAL A 227 -6.57 -1.74 10.55
C VAL A 227 -6.85 -0.36 11.13
N TRP A 228 -8.08 0.11 10.96
CA TRP A 228 -8.74 1.12 11.77
C TRP A 228 -9.78 0.41 12.62
N ARG A 229 -9.50 0.24 13.92
CA ARG A 229 -10.44 -0.42 14.83
C ARG A 229 -11.79 0.30 14.87
N GLN A 230 -11.75 1.62 14.88
CA GLN A 230 -12.92 2.51 14.92
C GLN A 230 -12.57 3.86 14.28
N ASN A 231 -13.60 4.63 13.91
CA ASN A 231 -13.50 6.00 13.41
C ASN A 231 -12.60 6.11 12.17
N ALA A 232 -12.72 5.14 11.25
CA ALA A 232 -11.99 5.20 10.00
C ALA A 232 -12.36 6.49 9.23
N PRO A 233 -11.38 7.29 8.77
CA PRO A 233 -11.66 8.58 8.15
C PRO A 233 -12.45 8.43 6.84
N LEU A 234 -13.31 9.39 6.55
CA LEU A 234 -13.91 9.51 5.22
C LEU A 234 -12.85 9.93 4.18
N GLY A 235 -13.07 9.55 2.93
CA GLY A 235 -12.21 9.85 1.80
C GLY A 235 -11.65 8.60 1.14
N THR A 236 -10.61 8.79 0.33
CA THR A 236 -10.07 7.76 -0.56
C THR A 236 -8.93 7.00 0.09
N TYR A 237 -9.03 5.68 0.05
CA TYR A 237 -8.01 4.72 0.41
C TYR A 237 -7.45 4.08 -0.86
N LYS A 238 -6.14 3.85 -0.89
CA LYS A 238 -5.49 3.17 -2.02
C LYS A 238 -4.56 2.09 -1.52
N VAL A 239 -4.77 0.88 -2.01
CA VAL A 239 -4.09 -0.32 -1.52
C VAL A 239 -3.07 -0.76 -2.56
N GLY A 240 -1.80 -0.72 -2.18
CA GLY A 240 -0.68 -1.19 -2.98
C GLY A 240 -0.06 -2.46 -2.39
N VAL A 241 0.45 -3.32 -3.27
CA VAL A 241 1.27 -4.49 -2.89
C VAL A 241 2.62 -4.35 -3.57
N HIS A 242 3.70 -4.60 -2.83
CA HIS A 242 5.06 -4.51 -3.33
C HIS A 242 5.85 -5.77 -3.00
N PHE A 243 6.60 -6.29 -3.97
CA PHE A 243 7.50 -7.41 -3.73
C PHE A 243 8.85 -6.87 -3.25
N TYR A 244 8.94 -6.61 -1.95
CA TYR A 244 10.07 -5.92 -1.33
C TYR A 244 11.38 -6.70 -1.45
N LYS A 245 11.40 -7.97 -1.01
CA LYS A 245 12.62 -8.79 -0.98
C LYS A 245 12.34 -10.22 -1.42
N HIS A 246 13.11 -10.67 -2.41
CA HIS A 246 13.17 -12.09 -2.76
C HIS A 246 14.13 -12.81 -1.81
N HIS A 247 13.58 -13.58 -0.88
CA HIS A 247 14.39 -14.31 0.09
C HIS A 247 15.06 -15.51 -0.54
N ARG A 248 16.29 -15.79 -0.08
CA ARG A 248 17.06 -16.96 -0.49
C ARG A 248 16.70 -18.15 0.36
N LYS A 249 15.61 -18.81 0.00
CA LYS A 249 15.14 -20.02 0.68
C LYS A 249 14.60 -20.99 -0.35
N ARG A 250 14.80 -22.29 -0.10
CA ARG A 250 14.41 -23.32 -1.05
C ARG A 250 12.93 -23.18 -1.45
N ARG A 251 12.69 -23.14 -2.77
CA ARG A 251 11.35 -22.99 -3.40
C ARG A 251 10.70 -21.60 -3.30
N THR A 252 11.43 -20.55 -2.90
CA THR A 252 10.94 -19.17 -3.12
C THR A 252 10.84 -18.89 -4.62
N LYS A 253 9.80 -18.16 -5.02
CA LYS A 253 9.51 -17.85 -6.42
C LYS A 253 9.76 -16.38 -6.73
N ARG A 254 10.27 -16.07 -7.92
CA ARG A 254 10.33 -14.68 -8.42
C ARG A 254 8.98 -14.11 -8.83
N HIS A 255 7.94 -14.93 -8.83
CA HIS A 255 6.55 -14.54 -9.09
C HIS A 255 5.70 -15.09 -7.96
N CYS A 256 5.07 -14.20 -7.21
CA CYS A 256 4.30 -14.55 -6.02
C CYS A 256 2.83 -14.25 -6.27
N LYS A 257 1.96 -15.24 -6.06
CA LYS A 257 0.51 -15.04 -5.99
C LYS A 257 0.16 -14.54 -4.59
N PHE A 258 -0.81 -13.65 -4.51
CA PHE A 258 -1.31 -13.13 -3.25
C PHE A 258 -2.83 -13.00 -3.27
N ARG A 259 -3.40 -12.98 -2.06
CA ARG A 259 -4.80 -12.67 -1.80
C ARG A 259 -4.86 -11.43 -0.92
N LEU A 260 -5.64 -10.44 -1.33
CA LEU A 260 -5.88 -9.21 -0.58
C LEU A 260 -7.35 -9.15 -0.18
N ARG A 261 -7.63 -9.02 1.12
CA ARG A 261 -8.97 -8.83 1.67
C ARG A 261 -9.13 -7.38 2.10
N VAL A 262 -10.22 -6.73 1.69
CA VAL A 262 -10.62 -5.40 2.13
C VAL A 262 -11.98 -5.52 2.83
N VAL A 263 -11.99 -5.19 4.12
CA VAL A 263 -13.21 -5.11 4.94
C VAL A 263 -13.52 -3.63 5.17
N THR A 264 -14.75 -3.23 4.91
CA THR A 264 -15.27 -1.87 5.13
C THR A 264 -16.68 -1.94 5.68
N HIS A 265 -16.89 -1.46 6.91
CA HIS A 265 -18.19 -1.44 7.60
C HIS A 265 -18.94 -2.79 7.54
N GLY A 266 -18.23 -3.91 7.71
CA GLY A 266 -18.79 -5.27 7.67
C GLY A 266 -18.98 -5.86 6.27
N GLN A 267 -18.67 -5.13 5.21
CA GLN A 267 -18.60 -5.67 3.84
C GLN A 267 -17.19 -6.12 3.53
N THR A 268 -17.05 -7.31 2.95
CA THR A 268 -15.77 -7.89 2.58
C THR A 268 -15.66 -7.98 1.06
N LYS A 269 -14.48 -7.63 0.53
CA LYS A 269 -14.12 -7.83 -0.87
C LYS A 269 -12.71 -8.40 -0.95
N GLU A 270 -12.55 -9.45 -1.74
CA GLU A 270 -11.26 -10.10 -1.93
C GLU A 270 -10.74 -9.92 -3.35
N TYR A 271 -9.42 -9.85 -3.47
CA TYR A 271 -8.70 -9.70 -4.72
C TYR A 271 -7.61 -10.77 -4.82
N LEU A 272 -7.57 -11.48 -5.95
CA LEU A 272 -6.55 -12.45 -6.29
C LEU A 272 -5.58 -11.81 -7.28
N GLY A 273 -4.33 -11.68 -6.86
CA GLY A 273 -3.29 -11.01 -7.63
C GLY A 273 -2.01 -11.82 -7.71
N SER A 274 -1.07 -11.28 -8.50
CA SER A 274 0.28 -11.79 -8.52
C SER A 274 1.25 -10.67 -8.86
N ILE A 275 2.45 -10.75 -8.31
CA ILE A 275 3.49 -9.73 -8.47
C ILE A 275 4.84 -10.40 -8.74
N LYS A 276 5.63 -9.79 -9.63
CA LYS A 276 6.97 -10.26 -9.98
C LYS A 276 8.02 -9.47 -9.20
N TYR A 277 9.09 -10.15 -8.77
CA TYR A 277 10.22 -9.47 -8.15
C TYR A 277 10.84 -8.45 -9.11
N GLY A 278 11.03 -7.23 -8.61
CA GLY A 278 11.53 -6.09 -9.37
C GLY A 278 10.50 -5.35 -10.23
N GLN A 279 9.23 -5.77 -10.19
CA GLN A 279 8.12 -4.93 -10.62
C GLN A 279 7.91 -3.80 -9.62
N ALA A 280 7.52 -2.62 -10.08
CA ALA A 280 7.10 -1.53 -9.22
C ALA A 280 5.90 -1.94 -8.34
N MET A 281 5.66 -1.17 -7.28
CA MET A 281 4.49 -1.36 -6.43
C MET A 281 3.20 -1.33 -7.26
N GLN A 282 2.41 -2.39 -7.12
CA GLN A 282 1.17 -2.57 -7.84
C GLN A 282 0.02 -1.91 -7.09
N MET A 283 -0.73 -1.01 -7.74
CA MET A 283 -1.97 -0.46 -7.19
C MET A 283 -3.12 -1.47 -7.35
N VAL A 284 -3.39 -2.27 -6.33
CA VAL A 284 -4.35 -3.37 -6.39
C VAL A 284 -5.79 -2.87 -6.46
N THR A 285 -6.14 -1.90 -5.62
CA THR A 285 -7.46 -1.29 -5.61
C THR A 285 -7.47 0.08 -4.94
N SER A 286 -8.50 0.87 -5.23
CA SER A 286 -8.84 2.08 -4.50
C SER A 286 -10.33 2.09 -4.19
N PHE A 287 -10.67 2.58 -3.00
CA PHE A 287 -12.06 2.80 -2.60
C PHE A 287 -12.20 4.10 -1.82
N SER A 288 -13.41 4.65 -1.79
CA SER A 288 -13.72 5.88 -1.07
C SER A 288 -14.92 5.70 -0.16
N LEU A 289 -14.79 6.19 1.07
CA LEU A 289 -15.86 6.27 2.06
C LEU A 289 -16.41 7.70 2.08
N ALA A 290 -17.72 7.85 1.90
CA ALA A 290 -18.39 9.14 1.97
C ALA A 290 -19.65 9.07 2.85
N ASP A 291 -20.10 10.21 3.35
CA ASP A 291 -21.42 10.31 3.97
C ASP A 291 -22.49 10.35 2.87
N ALA A 292 -23.49 9.50 2.96
CA ALA A 292 -24.56 9.45 1.97
C ALA A 292 -25.61 10.54 2.19
N SER A 293 -25.56 11.27 3.32
CA SER A 293 -26.51 12.34 3.67
C SER A 293 -26.37 13.64 2.85
N HIS A 294 -25.41 13.73 1.94
CA HIS A 294 -25.10 14.94 1.16
C HIS A 294 -25.33 14.83 -0.36
N LYS A 295 -26.04 13.80 -0.84
CA LYS A 295 -26.60 13.82 -2.20
C LYS A 295 -28.04 14.32 -2.15
N SER A 296 -28.21 15.64 -2.02
CA SER A 296 -29.46 16.36 -2.27
C SER A 296 -29.24 17.37 -3.38
#